data_AF-A0A4P6FGR8-F1
#
_entry.id   AF-A0A4P6FGR8-F1
#
_cell.length_a   1.000
_cell.length_b   1.000
_cell.length_c   1.000
_cell.angle_alpha   90.00
_cell.angle_beta   90.00
_cell.angle_gamma   90.00
#
_symmetry.space_group_name_H-M   'P 1'
#
loop_
_entity.id
_entity.type
_entity.pdbx_description
1 polymer ?
#
loop_
_entity_poly.entity_id
_entity_poly.type
_entity_poly.pdbx_seq_one_letter_code
_entity_poly.pdbx_strand_id
1 'polypeptide(L)'
;MSAARSAPYRRAARGVLRWCFWYTRGLPADVAADRQDELASDLHEHAEWAAERGVSGARLAREIRFRALRGAPADLAWRAARVRAADPVVRFELRADAALTAFLLVIAVAFTALGGFVLVRAVRAVVREDIGDLPSAVVPVAVLTALALAATVLLLRRRSRIAGALVLIVPVVLLLQPAGDLLWRVSASTVVVFFFAPWWTTAAAIASVGLAVCCLAAAAHWWTRQRRTARLARVALTERKALSNV
;
A
#
# COMPACT_ATOMS: atom_id res chain seq x y z
N MET A 1 -17.81 11.81 35.40
CA MET A 1 -17.81 11.76 33.91
C MET A 1 -17.72 10.31 33.46
N SER A 2 -18.63 9.82 32.61
CA SER A 2 -18.60 8.43 32.11
C SER A 2 -17.30 8.12 31.35
N ALA A 3 -16.68 6.97 31.63
CA ALA A 3 -15.46 6.51 30.99
C ALA A 3 -15.60 6.44 29.45
N ALA A 4 -16.79 6.10 28.95
CA ALA A 4 -17.15 6.05 27.54
C ALA A 4 -17.07 7.42 26.85
N ARG A 5 -17.34 8.51 27.59
CA ARG A 5 -17.24 9.89 27.08
C ARG A 5 -15.84 10.47 27.19
N SER A 6 -14.85 9.68 27.61
CA SER A 6 -13.46 10.15 27.68
C SER A 6 -12.79 10.16 26.30
N ALA A 7 -11.97 11.18 26.03
CA ALA A 7 -11.18 11.25 24.79
C ALA A 7 -10.19 10.06 24.62
N PRO A 8 -9.52 9.57 25.69
CA PRO A 8 -8.66 8.39 25.60
C PRO A 8 -9.39 7.15 25.11
N TYR A 9 -10.57 6.83 25.69
CA TYR A 9 -11.40 5.71 25.26
C TYR A 9 -11.80 5.83 23.79
N ARG A 10 -12.37 6.98 23.38
CA ARG A 10 -12.79 7.19 21.98
C ARG A 10 -11.66 7.02 20.98
N ARG A 11 -10.43 7.35 21.35
CA ARG A 11 -9.26 7.12 20.48
C ARG A 11 -8.91 5.64 20.40
N ALA A 12 -8.93 4.92 21.53
CA ALA A 12 -8.67 3.48 21.57
C ALA A 12 -9.73 2.69 20.80
N ALA A 13 -11.02 2.93 21.07
CA ALA A 13 -12.14 2.29 20.38
C ALA A 13 -12.09 2.53 18.86
N ARG A 14 -11.85 3.76 18.41
CA ARG A 14 -11.65 4.06 16.98
C ARG A 14 -10.45 3.32 16.38
N GLY A 15 -9.37 3.14 17.13
CA GLY A 15 -8.22 2.35 16.70
C GLY A 15 -8.57 0.88 16.48
N VAL A 16 -9.29 0.28 17.42
CA VAL A 16 -9.75 -1.11 17.37
C VAL A 16 -10.73 -1.32 16.22
N LEU A 17 -11.71 -0.44 16.05
CA LEU A 17 -12.64 -0.51 14.92
C LEU A 17 -11.90 -0.36 13.58
N ARG A 18 -10.94 0.58 13.47
CA ARG A 18 -10.11 0.72 12.26
C ARG A 18 -9.30 -0.54 11.96
N TRP A 19 -8.75 -1.18 12.98
CA TRP A 19 -8.09 -2.48 12.85
C TRP A 19 -9.07 -3.53 12.33
N CYS A 20 -10.28 -3.62 12.89
CA CYS A 20 -11.34 -4.50 12.42
C CYS A 20 -11.71 -4.27 10.96
N PHE A 21 -12.05 -3.04 10.58
CA PHE A 21 -12.29 -2.65 9.19
C PHE A 21 -11.14 -2.99 8.24
N TRP A 22 -9.92 -3.04 8.76
CA TRP A 22 -8.76 -3.42 7.96
C TRP A 22 -8.65 -4.93 7.82
N TYR A 23 -8.70 -5.71 8.90
CA TYR A 23 -8.52 -7.16 8.83
C TYR A 23 -9.78 -7.92 8.37
N THR A 24 -10.97 -7.33 8.33
CA THR A 24 -12.16 -7.93 7.69
C THR A 24 -12.27 -7.55 6.21
N ARG A 25 -11.42 -6.64 5.71
CA ARG A 25 -11.51 -6.11 4.34
C ARG A 25 -11.37 -7.19 3.28
N GLY A 26 -12.35 -7.30 2.40
CA GLY A 26 -12.36 -8.26 1.28
C GLY A 26 -12.97 -9.62 1.61
N LEU A 27 -13.50 -9.80 2.82
CA LEU A 27 -14.40 -10.89 3.16
C LEU A 27 -15.84 -10.59 2.67
N PRO A 28 -16.71 -11.60 2.61
CA PRO A 28 -18.15 -11.41 2.39
C PRO A 28 -18.73 -10.33 3.31
N ALA A 29 -19.67 -9.54 2.79
CA ALA A 29 -20.14 -8.33 3.45
C ALA A 29 -20.88 -8.63 4.77
N ASP A 30 -21.64 -9.71 4.80
CA ASP A 30 -22.29 -10.31 5.96
C ASP A 30 -21.26 -10.68 7.03
N VAL A 31 -20.28 -11.53 6.69
CA VAL A 31 -19.23 -11.97 7.64
C VAL A 31 -18.43 -10.80 8.20
N ALA A 32 -18.16 -9.78 7.36
CA ALA A 32 -17.46 -8.59 7.79
C ALA A 32 -18.31 -7.71 8.70
N ALA A 33 -19.61 -7.56 8.43
CA ALA A 33 -20.55 -6.80 9.25
C ALA A 33 -20.76 -7.46 10.61
N ASP A 34 -21.04 -8.76 10.64
CA ASP A 34 -21.22 -9.53 11.88
C ASP A 34 -20.04 -9.34 12.83
N ARG A 35 -18.80 -9.46 12.29
CA ARG A 35 -17.59 -9.29 13.11
C ARG A 35 -17.38 -7.84 13.59
N GLN A 36 -17.81 -6.85 12.81
CA GLN A 36 -17.73 -5.44 13.20
C GLN A 36 -18.75 -5.11 14.30
N ASP A 37 -19.95 -5.66 14.19
CA ASP A 37 -21.04 -5.46 15.14
C ASP A 37 -20.74 -6.16 16.48
N GLU A 38 -20.21 -7.39 16.43
CA GLU A 38 -19.70 -8.10 17.61
C GLU A 38 -18.66 -7.26 18.36
N LEU A 39 -17.65 -6.74 17.64
CA LEU A 39 -16.60 -5.93 18.25
C LEU A 39 -17.11 -4.57 18.76
N ALA A 40 -18.13 -4.01 18.12
CA ALA A 40 -18.78 -2.79 18.58
C ALA A 40 -19.58 -3.06 19.88
N SER A 41 -20.29 -4.19 19.98
CA SER A 41 -20.97 -4.63 21.21
C SER A 41 -19.98 -4.85 22.34
N ASP A 42 -18.90 -5.60 22.11
CA ASP A 42 -17.82 -5.84 23.08
C ASP A 42 -17.26 -4.52 23.65
N LEU A 43 -17.04 -3.52 22.79
CA LEU A 43 -16.51 -2.21 23.20
C LEU A 43 -17.53 -1.38 23.99
N HIS A 44 -18.83 -1.59 23.74
CA HIS A 44 -19.92 -0.95 24.46
C HIS A 44 -20.07 -1.57 25.85
N GLU A 45 -20.21 -2.89 25.93
CA GLU A 45 -20.31 -3.66 27.18
C GLU A 45 -19.11 -3.39 28.11
N HIS A 46 -17.90 -3.36 27.58
CA HIS A 46 -16.70 -3.06 28.37
C HIS A 46 -16.68 -1.61 28.88
N ALA A 47 -17.29 -0.68 28.15
CA ALA A 47 -17.41 0.70 28.59
C ALA A 47 -18.49 0.89 29.66
N GLU A 48 -19.58 0.13 29.60
CA GLU A 48 -20.62 0.09 30.63
C GLU A 48 -20.09 -0.52 31.93
N TRP A 49 -19.46 -1.68 31.85
CA TRP A 49 -18.77 -2.34 32.96
C TRP A 49 -17.77 -1.40 33.66
N ALA A 50 -17.02 -0.61 32.88
CA ALA A 50 -16.06 0.35 33.39
C ALA A 50 -16.73 1.56 34.06
N ALA A 51 -17.89 1.99 33.55
CA ALA A 51 -18.67 3.06 34.15
C ALA A 51 -19.25 2.63 35.51
N GLU A 52 -19.79 1.41 35.60
CA GLU A 52 -20.30 0.83 36.85
C GLU A 52 -19.22 0.70 37.93
N ARG A 53 -18.00 0.32 37.53
CA ARG A 53 -16.86 0.14 38.45
C ARG A 53 -16.04 1.41 38.71
N GLY A 54 -16.45 2.55 38.17
CA GLY A 54 -15.70 3.82 38.33
C GLY A 54 -14.28 3.79 37.72
N VAL A 55 -14.03 2.94 36.72
CA VAL A 55 -12.73 2.83 36.07
C VAL A 55 -12.43 4.09 35.26
N SER A 56 -11.22 4.63 35.41
CA SER A 56 -10.82 5.83 34.66
C SER A 56 -10.73 5.55 33.16
N GLY A 57 -11.13 6.52 32.34
CA GLY A 57 -11.10 6.39 30.87
C GLY A 57 -9.70 6.11 30.29
N ALA A 58 -8.63 6.56 30.96
CA ALA A 58 -7.26 6.28 30.56
C ALA A 58 -6.86 4.81 30.81
N ARG A 59 -7.30 4.23 31.95
CA ARG A 59 -7.08 2.83 32.28
C ARG A 59 -7.84 1.92 31.31
N LEU A 60 -9.13 2.20 31.09
CA LEU A 60 -9.95 1.49 30.11
C LEU A 60 -9.32 1.52 28.69
N ALA A 61 -8.84 2.69 28.26
CA ALA A 61 -8.19 2.82 26.96
C ALA A 61 -6.92 1.96 26.83
N ARG A 62 -6.14 1.82 27.90
CA ARG A 62 -4.94 0.96 27.93
C ARG A 62 -5.32 -0.52 27.87
N GLU A 63 -6.32 -0.94 28.63
CA GLU A 63 -6.83 -2.31 28.64
C GLU A 63 -7.35 -2.72 27.25
N ILE A 64 -8.14 -1.85 26.59
CA ILE A 64 -8.61 -2.05 25.21
C ILE A 64 -7.44 -2.22 24.23
N ARG A 65 -6.45 -1.33 24.27
CA ARG A 65 -5.29 -1.42 23.37
C ARG A 65 -4.49 -2.69 23.57
N PHE A 66 -4.28 -3.08 24.81
CA PHE A 66 -3.52 -4.28 25.14
C PHE A 66 -4.23 -5.55 24.71
N ARG A 67 -5.56 -5.63 24.92
CA ARG A 67 -6.39 -6.73 24.42
C ARG A 67 -6.34 -6.80 22.89
N ALA A 68 -6.44 -5.67 22.20
CA ALA A 68 -6.34 -5.63 20.74
C ALA A 68 -4.97 -6.08 20.22
N LEU A 69 -3.88 -5.65 20.87
CA LEU A 69 -2.53 -6.07 20.50
C LEU A 69 -2.31 -7.57 20.68
N ARG A 70 -2.78 -8.15 21.78
CA ARG A 70 -2.71 -9.60 22.03
C ARG A 70 -3.66 -10.41 21.15
N GLY A 71 -4.79 -9.83 20.75
CA GLY A 71 -5.78 -10.44 19.86
C GLY A 71 -5.40 -10.41 18.38
N ALA A 72 -4.53 -9.49 17.96
CA ALA A 72 -4.20 -9.29 16.55
C ALA A 72 -3.72 -10.57 15.83
N PRO A 73 -2.88 -11.45 16.41
CA PRO A 73 -2.53 -12.72 15.77
C PRO A 73 -3.74 -13.65 15.55
N ALA A 74 -4.66 -13.70 16.51
CA ALA A 74 -5.88 -14.51 16.39
C ALA A 74 -6.84 -13.94 15.33
N ASP A 75 -6.98 -12.61 15.25
CA ASP A 75 -7.76 -11.94 14.20
C ASP A 75 -7.20 -12.25 12.79
N LEU A 76 -5.87 -12.26 12.66
CA LEU A 76 -5.19 -12.60 11.40
C LEU A 76 -5.34 -14.09 11.06
N ALA A 77 -5.23 -14.99 12.04
CA ALA A 77 -5.43 -16.42 11.86
C ALA A 77 -6.89 -16.72 11.44
N TRP A 78 -7.86 -16.06 12.07
CA TRP A 78 -9.28 -16.13 11.71
C TRP A 78 -9.49 -15.66 10.27
N ARG A 79 -8.92 -14.51 9.89
CA ARG A 79 -8.99 -14.01 8.52
C ARG A 79 -8.41 -15.02 7.54
N ALA A 80 -7.24 -15.59 7.85
CA ALA A 80 -6.59 -16.59 7.01
C ALA A 80 -7.44 -17.86 6.86
N ALA A 81 -8.14 -18.30 7.91
CA ALA A 81 -9.09 -19.41 7.84
C ALA A 81 -10.29 -19.07 6.93
N ARG A 82 -10.89 -17.88 7.07
CA ARG A 82 -12.01 -17.44 6.22
C ARG A 82 -11.61 -17.31 4.74
N VAL A 83 -10.42 -16.80 4.45
CA VAL A 83 -9.90 -16.73 3.07
C VAL A 83 -9.60 -18.12 2.51
N ARG A 84 -9.16 -19.08 3.33
CA ARG A 84 -8.93 -20.47 2.90
C ARG A 84 -10.24 -21.19 2.58
N ALA A 85 -11.29 -20.94 3.36
CA ALA A 85 -12.62 -21.50 3.18
C ALA A 85 -13.45 -20.82 2.08
N ALA A 86 -12.99 -19.68 1.53
CA ALA A 86 -13.64 -19.02 0.42
C ALA A 86 -13.55 -19.84 -0.87
N ASP A 87 -14.49 -19.57 -1.79
CA ASP A 87 -14.52 -20.14 -3.14
C ASP A 87 -13.12 -20.05 -3.81
N PRO A 88 -12.63 -21.13 -4.45
CA PRO A 88 -11.38 -21.13 -5.21
C PRO A 88 -11.18 -19.92 -6.12
N VAL A 89 -12.23 -19.43 -6.79
CA VAL A 89 -12.19 -18.26 -7.67
C VAL A 89 -11.93 -16.99 -6.87
N VAL A 90 -12.67 -16.76 -5.79
CA VAL A 90 -12.49 -15.60 -4.90
C VAL A 90 -11.09 -15.60 -4.29
N ARG A 91 -10.61 -16.79 -3.89
CA ARG A 91 -9.27 -16.97 -3.34
C ARG A 91 -8.18 -16.67 -4.36
N PHE A 92 -8.36 -17.11 -5.61
CA PHE A 92 -7.43 -16.80 -6.69
C PHE A 92 -7.38 -15.28 -6.95
N GLU A 93 -8.53 -14.61 -7.04
CA GLU A 93 -8.58 -13.16 -7.23
C GLU A 93 -7.93 -12.36 -6.09
N LEU A 94 -8.09 -12.82 -4.84
CA LEU A 94 -7.45 -12.19 -3.68
C LEU A 94 -5.93 -12.37 -3.71
N ARG A 95 -5.45 -13.57 -4.09
CA ARG A 95 -4.01 -13.84 -4.23
C ARG A 95 -3.40 -13.08 -5.40
N ALA A 96 -4.07 -13.02 -6.54
CA ALA A 96 -3.63 -12.24 -7.69
C ALA A 96 -3.54 -10.74 -7.35
N ASP A 97 -4.54 -10.16 -6.67
CA ASP A 97 -4.49 -8.76 -6.21
C ASP A 97 -3.29 -8.51 -5.27
N ALA A 98 -3.06 -9.43 -4.32
CA ALA A 98 -1.96 -9.33 -3.38
C ALA A 98 -0.59 -9.46 -4.07
N ALA A 99 -0.43 -10.47 -4.93
CA ALA A 99 0.80 -10.73 -5.66
C ALA A 99 1.14 -9.57 -6.60
N LEU A 100 0.16 -9.06 -7.35
CA LEU A 100 0.33 -7.91 -8.24
C LEU A 100 0.69 -6.64 -7.48
N THR A 101 0.03 -6.39 -6.34
CA THR A 101 0.36 -5.24 -5.48
C THR A 101 1.78 -5.36 -4.93
N ALA A 102 2.17 -6.54 -4.44
CA ALA A 102 3.49 -6.80 -3.91
C ALA A 102 4.57 -6.63 -5.00
N PHE A 103 4.34 -7.20 -6.18
CA PHE A 103 5.22 -7.08 -7.34
C PHE A 103 5.48 -5.61 -7.71
N LEU A 104 4.42 -4.80 -7.86
CA LEU A 104 4.58 -3.38 -8.18
C LEU A 104 5.22 -2.57 -7.04
N LEU A 105 4.96 -2.92 -5.77
CA LEU A 105 5.63 -2.28 -4.65
C LEU A 105 7.13 -2.60 -4.63
N VAL A 106 7.53 -3.84 -4.92
CA VAL A 106 8.94 -4.23 -5.03
C VAL A 106 9.63 -3.40 -6.12
N ILE A 107 9.01 -3.25 -7.29
CA ILE A 107 9.53 -2.42 -8.37
C ILE A 107 9.63 -0.96 -7.94
N ALA A 108 8.57 -0.39 -7.36
CA ALA A 108 8.56 1.01 -6.93
C ALA A 108 9.63 1.30 -5.87
N VAL A 109 9.82 0.41 -4.90
CA VAL A 109 10.87 0.50 -3.88
C VAL A 109 12.26 0.34 -4.52
N ALA A 110 12.44 -0.60 -5.45
CA ALA A 110 13.71 -0.79 -6.14
C ALA A 110 14.13 0.45 -6.95
N PHE A 111 13.21 1.06 -7.69
CA PHE A 111 13.48 2.30 -8.43
C PHE A 111 13.73 3.49 -7.50
N THR A 112 13.01 3.58 -6.39
CA THR A 112 13.27 4.62 -5.36
C THR A 112 14.67 4.45 -4.75
N ALA A 113 15.05 3.21 -4.41
CA ALA A 113 16.34 2.90 -3.84
C ALA A 113 17.48 3.14 -4.84
N LEU A 114 17.30 2.73 -6.10
CA LEU A 114 18.26 3.00 -7.18
C LEU A 114 18.48 4.50 -7.36
N GLY A 115 17.40 5.28 -7.51
CA GLY A 115 17.49 6.72 -7.67
C GLY A 115 18.15 7.41 -6.47
N GLY A 116 17.77 7.04 -5.25
CA GLY A 116 18.40 7.52 -4.02
C GLY A 116 19.89 7.18 -3.95
N PHE A 117 20.28 5.95 -4.32
CA PHE A 117 21.68 5.54 -4.38
C PHE A 117 22.49 6.40 -5.36
N VAL A 118 21.98 6.63 -6.57
CA VAL A 118 22.66 7.47 -7.58
C VAL A 118 22.83 8.91 -7.07
N LEU A 119 21.80 9.49 -6.46
CA LEU A 119 21.88 10.84 -5.90
C LEU A 119 22.91 10.95 -4.77
N VAL A 120 22.93 9.98 -3.85
CA VAL A 120 23.94 9.91 -2.78
C VAL A 120 25.35 9.82 -3.36
N ARG A 121 25.55 9.03 -4.42
CA ARG A 121 26.83 8.93 -5.12
C ARG A 121 27.24 10.24 -5.78
N ALA A 122 26.30 10.94 -6.42
CA ALA A 122 26.56 12.25 -7.03
C ALA A 122 26.94 13.30 -5.98
N VAL A 123 26.19 13.41 -4.87
CA VAL A 123 26.51 14.32 -3.75
C VAL A 123 27.89 14.01 -3.19
N ARG A 124 28.22 12.72 -2.98
CA ARG A 124 29.53 12.31 -2.47
C ARG A 124 30.68 12.68 -3.42
N ALA A 125 30.47 12.60 -4.74
CA ALA A 125 31.47 13.00 -5.73
C ALA A 125 31.73 14.52 -5.67
N VAL A 126 30.67 15.33 -5.54
CA VAL A 126 30.79 16.79 -5.39
C VAL A 126 31.52 17.16 -4.09
N VAL A 127 31.13 16.55 -2.96
CA VAL A 127 31.75 16.81 -1.65
C VAL A 127 33.24 16.45 -1.61
N ARG A 128 33.67 15.52 -2.46
CA ARG A 128 35.07 15.11 -2.58
C ARG A 128 35.85 15.88 -3.63
N GLU A 129 35.20 16.82 -4.31
CA GLU A 129 35.78 17.56 -5.43
C GLU A 129 36.24 16.63 -6.57
N ASP A 130 35.66 15.41 -6.65
CA ASP A 130 35.94 14.44 -7.73
C ASP A 130 35.41 14.95 -9.08
N ILE A 131 34.44 15.88 -9.06
CA ILE A 131 33.83 16.51 -10.23
C ILE A 131 33.71 18.02 -10.02
N GLY A 132 34.07 18.80 -11.05
CA GLY A 132 34.06 20.27 -10.99
C GLY A 132 32.67 20.90 -11.10
N ASP A 133 31.73 20.25 -11.80
CA ASP A 133 30.36 20.74 -12.02
C ASP A 133 29.31 19.65 -11.79
N LEU A 134 28.13 20.04 -11.31
CA LEU A 134 27.00 19.13 -11.17
C LEU A 134 26.48 18.70 -12.55
N PRO A 135 26.43 17.40 -12.88
CA PRO A 135 25.89 16.97 -14.16
C PRO A 135 24.41 17.32 -14.29
N SER A 136 23.98 17.77 -15.48
CA SER A 136 22.58 18.09 -15.77
C SER A 136 21.61 16.91 -15.51
N ALA A 137 22.13 15.67 -15.54
CA ALA A 137 21.41 14.44 -15.22
C ALA A 137 20.93 14.34 -13.75
N VAL A 138 21.48 15.13 -12.82
CA VAL A 138 21.07 15.10 -11.41
C VAL A 138 19.59 15.48 -11.23
N VAL A 139 19.14 16.52 -11.95
CA VAL A 139 17.75 17.02 -11.88
C VAL A 139 16.72 15.95 -12.32
N PRO A 140 16.82 15.35 -13.52
CA PRO A 140 15.87 14.31 -13.93
C PRO A 140 15.92 13.08 -13.00
N VAL A 141 17.10 12.67 -12.51
CA VAL A 141 17.20 11.58 -11.53
C VAL A 141 16.44 11.93 -10.24
N ALA A 142 16.60 13.14 -9.72
CA ALA A 142 15.89 13.59 -8.52
C ALA A 142 14.37 13.59 -8.70
N VAL A 143 13.87 14.16 -9.81
CA VAL A 143 12.44 14.21 -10.12
C VAL A 143 11.85 12.80 -10.28
N LEU A 144 12.51 11.93 -11.04
CA LEU A 144 12.04 10.57 -11.28
C LEU A 144 12.08 9.72 -9.99
N THR A 145 13.08 9.92 -9.13
CA THR A 145 13.13 9.29 -7.81
C THR A 145 11.96 9.74 -6.93
N ALA A 146 11.64 11.03 -6.93
CA ALA A 146 10.50 11.56 -6.21
C ALA A 146 9.16 10.99 -6.73
N LEU A 147 9.04 10.82 -8.05
CA LEU A 147 7.87 10.15 -8.66
C LEU A 147 7.77 8.67 -8.26
N ALA A 148 8.89 7.93 -8.20
CA ALA A 148 8.91 6.54 -7.74
C ALA A 148 8.49 6.42 -6.26
N LEU A 149 8.95 7.36 -5.43
CA LEU A 149 8.53 7.45 -4.03
C LEU A 149 7.03 7.76 -3.91
N ALA A 150 6.53 8.72 -4.69
CA ALA A 150 5.10 9.03 -4.74
C ALA A 150 4.27 7.83 -5.18
N ALA A 151 4.69 7.12 -6.23
CA ALA A 151 4.07 5.87 -6.68
C ALA A 151 4.01 4.82 -5.57
N THR A 152 5.11 4.65 -4.82
CA THR A 152 5.18 3.73 -3.67
C THR A 152 4.12 4.08 -2.63
N VAL A 153 4.02 5.35 -2.23
CA VAL A 153 3.01 5.82 -1.26
C VAL A 153 1.58 5.63 -1.78
N LEU A 154 1.34 5.87 -3.08
CA LEU A 154 0.03 5.69 -3.71
C LEU A 154 -0.37 4.21 -3.80
N LEU A 155 0.59 3.29 -4.04
CA LEU A 155 0.36 1.84 -4.10
C LEU A 155 0.01 1.24 -2.74
N LEU A 156 0.54 1.79 -1.64
CA LEU A 156 0.17 1.39 -0.28
C LEU A 156 -1.32 1.66 0.05
N ARG A 157 -1.94 2.61 -0.66
CA ARG A 157 -3.34 3.01 -0.45
C ARG A 157 -4.25 2.38 -1.50
N ARG A 158 -5.11 1.44 -1.09
CA ARG A 158 -6.01 0.68 -1.99
C ARG A 158 -6.81 1.54 -2.97
N ARG A 159 -7.26 2.73 -2.54
CA ARG A 159 -8.06 3.66 -3.35
C ARG A 159 -7.26 4.34 -4.47
N SER A 160 -5.95 4.53 -4.28
CA SER A 160 -5.06 5.21 -5.23
C SER A 160 -4.11 4.27 -5.96
N ARG A 161 -4.27 2.96 -5.84
CA ARG A 161 -3.41 1.96 -6.52
C ARG A 161 -3.31 2.17 -8.02
N ILE A 162 -4.42 2.53 -8.67
CA ILE A 162 -4.45 2.84 -10.11
C ILE A 162 -3.54 4.01 -10.43
N ALA A 163 -3.70 5.13 -9.69
CA ALA A 163 -2.82 6.29 -9.84
C ALA A 163 -1.35 5.94 -9.55
N GLY A 164 -1.10 5.14 -8.52
CA GLY A 164 0.25 4.67 -8.18
C GLY A 164 0.89 3.87 -9.31
N ALA A 165 0.18 2.93 -9.92
CA ALA A 165 0.68 2.16 -11.07
C ALA A 165 0.92 3.04 -12.29
N LEU A 166 0.03 4.01 -12.58
CA LEU A 166 0.22 4.94 -13.70
C LEU A 166 1.42 5.87 -13.49
N VAL A 167 1.58 6.42 -12.27
CA VAL A 167 2.74 7.25 -11.92
C VAL A 167 4.04 6.45 -12.00
N LEU A 168 4.03 5.16 -11.62
CA LEU A 168 5.21 4.29 -11.66
C LEU A 168 5.76 4.05 -13.08
N ILE A 169 4.93 4.15 -14.12
CA ILE A 169 5.37 3.98 -15.51
C ILE A 169 6.49 4.98 -15.86
N VAL A 170 6.35 6.23 -15.41
CA VAL A 170 7.28 7.32 -15.75
C VAL A 170 8.71 7.02 -15.28
N PRO A 171 8.98 6.76 -13.98
CA PRO A 171 10.32 6.40 -13.52
C PRO A 171 10.77 5.04 -14.05
N VAL A 172 9.88 4.07 -14.24
CA VAL A 172 10.26 2.76 -14.81
C VAL A 172 10.87 2.92 -16.21
N VAL A 173 10.25 3.74 -17.06
CA VAL A 173 10.71 3.95 -18.44
C VAL A 173 11.92 4.89 -18.50
N LEU A 174 11.93 5.94 -17.68
CA LEU A 174 12.85 7.06 -17.87
C LEU A 174 14.03 7.11 -16.91
N LEU A 175 14.00 6.43 -15.75
CA LEU A 175 15.04 6.62 -14.72
C LEU A 175 16.40 6.02 -15.13
N LEU A 176 16.40 4.86 -15.80
CA LEU A 176 17.62 4.09 -16.02
C LEU A 176 18.65 4.82 -16.90
N GLN A 177 18.20 5.62 -17.87
CA GLN A 177 19.10 6.36 -18.76
C GLN A 177 19.86 7.50 -18.04
N PRO A 178 19.20 8.52 -17.45
CA PRO A 178 19.91 9.58 -16.73
C PRO A 178 20.63 9.05 -15.48
N ALA A 179 20.14 7.98 -14.84
CA ALA A 179 20.85 7.31 -13.75
C ALA A 179 22.16 6.65 -14.24
N GLY A 180 22.12 5.98 -15.40
CA GLY A 180 23.30 5.42 -16.05
C GLY A 180 24.31 6.49 -16.45
N ASP A 181 23.85 7.56 -17.10
CA ASP A 181 24.69 8.69 -17.53
C ASP A 181 25.39 9.36 -16.33
N LEU A 182 24.67 9.52 -15.22
CA LEU A 182 25.22 10.08 -13.99
C LEU A 182 26.24 9.12 -13.35
N LEU A 183 25.92 7.82 -13.22
CA LEU A 183 26.83 6.82 -12.66
C LEU A 183 28.09 6.61 -13.50
N TRP A 184 27.98 6.67 -14.83
CA TRP A 184 29.12 6.59 -15.75
C TRP A 184 30.15 7.70 -15.45
N ARG A 185 29.69 8.89 -15.07
CA ARG A 185 30.57 10.03 -14.70
C ARG A 185 31.16 9.92 -13.30
N VAL A 186 30.43 9.35 -12.33
CA VAL A 186 30.84 9.36 -10.91
C VAL A 186 31.37 8.02 -10.39
N SER A 187 31.41 6.97 -11.22
CA SER A 187 31.73 5.61 -10.77
C SER A 187 32.53 4.81 -11.80
N ALA A 188 33.82 4.61 -11.51
CA ALA A 188 34.72 3.77 -12.31
C ALA A 188 34.21 2.32 -12.46
N SER A 189 33.59 1.76 -11.42
CA SER A 189 32.98 0.42 -11.50
C SER A 189 31.84 0.34 -12.51
N THR A 190 31.06 1.42 -12.66
CA THR A 190 29.98 1.48 -13.62
C THR A 190 30.54 1.52 -15.04
N VAL A 191 31.61 2.28 -15.27
CA VAL A 191 32.32 2.29 -16.57
C VAL A 191 32.71 0.88 -17.01
N VAL A 192 33.29 0.10 -16.11
CA VAL A 192 33.66 -1.30 -16.36
C VAL A 192 32.44 -2.15 -16.73
N VAL A 193 31.33 -2.03 -15.99
CA VAL A 193 30.11 -2.79 -16.27
C VAL A 193 29.55 -2.47 -17.66
N PHE A 194 29.43 -1.19 -18.01
CA PHE A 194 28.93 -0.76 -19.31
C PHE A 194 29.85 -1.18 -20.46
N PHE A 195 31.16 -1.22 -20.23
CA PHE A 195 32.14 -1.72 -21.21
C PHE A 195 31.94 -3.21 -21.50
N PHE A 196 31.73 -4.03 -20.45
CA PHE A 196 31.52 -5.48 -20.60
C PHE A 196 30.08 -5.87 -20.98
N ALA A 197 29.13 -4.95 -20.88
CA ALA A 197 27.72 -5.16 -21.21
C ALA A 197 27.22 -4.13 -22.24
N PRO A 198 27.69 -4.18 -23.50
CA PRO A 198 27.26 -3.24 -24.54
C PRO A 198 25.75 -3.34 -24.87
N TRP A 199 25.13 -4.46 -24.53
CA TRP A 199 23.68 -4.71 -24.67
C TRP A 199 22.85 -4.12 -23.52
N TRP A 200 23.47 -3.51 -22.51
CA TRP A 200 22.79 -3.01 -21.31
C TRP A 200 21.65 -2.04 -21.64
N THR A 201 21.85 -1.10 -22.55
CA THR A 201 20.84 -0.10 -22.93
C THR A 201 19.60 -0.77 -23.52
N THR A 202 19.80 -1.72 -24.43
CA THR A 202 18.72 -2.50 -25.06
C THR A 202 18.00 -3.36 -24.03
N ALA A 203 18.72 -4.08 -23.16
CA ALA A 203 18.11 -4.91 -22.12
C ALA A 203 17.34 -4.06 -21.10
N ALA A 204 17.88 -2.91 -20.68
CA ALA A 204 17.21 -1.96 -19.81
C ALA A 204 15.92 -1.42 -20.45
N ALA A 205 15.96 -1.07 -21.75
CA ALA A 205 14.78 -0.63 -22.49
C ALA A 205 13.71 -1.72 -22.57
N ILE A 206 14.07 -2.95 -22.94
CA ILE A 206 13.13 -4.09 -23.02
C ILE A 206 12.50 -4.35 -21.65
N ALA A 207 13.32 -4.42 -20.60
CA ALA A 207 12.84 -4.63 -19.23
C ALA A 207 11.89 -3.51 -18.79
N SER A 208 12.23 -2.25 -19.08
CA SER A 208 11.41 -1.08 -18.72
C SER A 208 10.06 -1.09 -19.43
N VAL A 209 10.03 -1.45 -20.72
CA VAL A 209 8.78 -1.62 -21.47
C VAL A 209 7.93 -2.75 -20.87
N GLY A 210 8.54 -3.90 -20.58
CA GLY A 210 7.84 -5.02 -19.94
C GLY A 210 7.22 -4.63 -18.59
N LEU A 211 7.97 -3.92 -17.75
CA LEU A 211 7.48 -3.42 -16.47
C LEU A 211 6.37 -2.37 -16.62
N ALA A 212 6.46 -1.47 -17.62
CA ALA A 212 5.41 -0.51 -17.94
C ALA A 212 4.11 -1.21 -18.38
N VAL A 213 4.21 -2.24 -19.21
CA VAL A 213 3.07 -3.09 -19.60
C VAL A 213 2.45 -3.76 -18.38
N CYS A 214 3.26 -4.30 -17.46
CA CYS A 214 2.76 -4.85 -16.20
C CYS A 214 2.01 -3.79 -15.35
N CYS A 215 2.52 -2.56 -15.29
CA CYS A 215 1.86 -1.46 -14.58
C CYS A 215 0.50 -1.12 -15.20
N LEU A 216 0.41 -1.06 -16.53
CA LEU A 216 -0.84 -0.84 -17.25
C LEU A 216 -1.84 -1.98 -17.05
N ALA A 217 -1.38 -3.24 -17.14
CA ALA A 217 -2.21 -4.41 -16.89
C ALA A 217 -2.77 -4.40 -15.46
N ALA A 218 -1.95 -4.01 -14.48
CA ALA A 218 -2.38 -3.86 -13.09
C ALA A 218 -3.43 -2.76 -12.91
N ALA A 219 -3.20 -1.59 -13.52
CA ALA A 219 -4.14 -0.49 -13.51
C ALA A 219 -5.49 -0.89 -14.13
N ALA A 220 -5.48 -1.59 -15.26
CA ALA A 220 -6.67 -2.12 -15.92
C ALA A 220 -7.39 -3.16 -15.04
N HIS A 221 -6.66 -4.07 -14.41
CA HIS A 221 -7.20 -5.05 -13.48
C HIS A 221 -7.93 -4.38 -12.30
N TRP A 222 -7.30 -3.40 -11.66
CA TRP A 222 -7.93 -2.69 -10.54
C TRP A 222 -9.10 -1.81 -10.98
N TRP A 223 -9.03 -1.20 -12.17
CA TRP A 223 -10.12 -0.42 -12.73
C TRP A 223 -11.38 -1.26 -12.99
N THR A 224 -11.22 -2.41 -13.64
CA THR A 224 -12.34 -3.33 -13.92
C THR A 224 -12.96 -3.84 -12.62
N ARG A 225 -12.15 -4.15 -11.61
CA ARG A 225 -12.63 -4.55 -10.28
C ARG A 225 -13.43 -3.45 -9.59
N GLN A 226 -12.96 -2.20 -9.60
CA GLN A 226 -13.69 -1.07 -9.02
C GLN A 226 -15.03 -0.81 -9.73
N ARG A 227 -15.08 -0.99 -11.06
CA ARG A 227 -16.33 -0.87 -11.83
C ARG A 227 -17.32 -1.98 -11.49
N ARG A 228 -16.86 -3.23 -11.33
CA ARG A 228 -17.72 -4.35 -10.93
C ARG A 228 -18.35 -4.12 -9.56
N THR A 229 -17.56 -3.71 -8.57
CA THR A 229 -18.09 -3.45 -7.23
C THR A 229 -19.06 -2.26 -7.22
N ALA A 230 -18.78 -1.19 -7.96
CA ALA A 230 -19.69 -0.06 -8.11
C ALA A 230 -21.02 -0.46 -8.79
N ARG A 231 -20.98 -1.33 -9.80
CA ARG A 231 -22.18 -1.84 -10.48
C ARG A 231 -23.05 -2.68 -9.53
N LEU A 232 -22.46 -3.62 -8.80
CA LEU A 232 -23.18 -4.46 -7.85
C LEU A 232 -23.82 -3.63 -6.72
N ALA A 233 -23.10 -2.64 -6.20
CA ALA A 233 -23.64 -1.73 -5.18
C ALA A 233 -24.85 -0.93 -5.69
N ARG A 234 -24.85 -0.50 -6.96
CA ARG A 234 -26.01 0.18 -7.57
C ARG A 234 -27.22 -0.74 -7.69
N VAL A 235 -27.02 -1.99 -8.13
CA VAL A 235 -28.10 -2.99 -8.27
C VAL A 235 -28.75 -3.26 -6.92
N ALA A 236 -27.95 -3.51 -5.89
CA ALA A 236 -28.44 -3.75 -4.53
C ALA A 236 -29.24 -2.55 -3.97
N LEU A 237 -28.83 -1.31 -4.28
CA LEU A 237 -29.56 -0.10 -3.90
C LEU A 237 -30.92 0.02 -4.60
N THR A 238 -31.01 -0.35 -5.87
CA THR A 238 -32.29 -0.38 -6.60
C THR A 238 -33.24 -1.44 -6.07
N GLU A 239 -32.75 -2.65 -5.78
CA GLU A 239 -33.57 -3.72 -5.19
C GLU A 239 -34.10 -3.34 -3.81
N ARG A 240 -33.26 -2.71 -2.97
CA ARG A 240 -33.66 -2.25 -1.64
C ARG A 240 -34.75 -1.17 -1.69
N LYS A 241 -34.70 -0.27 -2.69
CA LYS A 241 -35.75 0.74 -2.92
C LYS A 241 -37.05 0.15 -3.44
N ALA A 242 -36.98 -0.92 -4.25
CA ALA A 242 -38.16 -1.62 -4.72
C ALA A 242 -38.90 -2.31 -3.57
N LEU A 243 -38.17 -2.92 -2.63
CA LEU A 243 -38.73 -3.59 -1.46
C LEU A 243 -39.29 -2.64 -0.40
N SER A 244 -38.85 -1.38 -0.34
CA SER A 244 -39.38 -0.38 0.61
C SER A 244 -40.65 0.33 0.15
N ASN A 245 -41.05 0.11 -1.11
CA ASN A 245 -42.24 0.72 -1.72
C ASN A 245 -43.44 -0.24 -1.80
N VAL A 246 -43.30 -1.44 -1.21
CA VAL A 246 -44.36 -2.45 -1.02
C VAL A 246 -44.71 -2.47 0.46
#